data_AF-A0A519YC64-F1
#
_entry.id   AF-A0A519YC64-F1
#
_cell.length_a   1.000
_cell.length_b   1.000
_cell.length_c   1.000
_cell.angle_alpha   90.00
_cell.angle_beta   90.00
_cell.angle_gamma   90.00
#
_symmetry.space_group_name_H-M   'P 1'
#
loop_
_entity.id
_entity.type
_entity.pdbx_description
1 polymer ?
#
loop_
_entity_poly.entity_id
_entity_poly.type
_entity_poly.pdbx_seq_one_letter_code
_entity_poly.pdbx_strand_id
1 'polypeptide(L)' 'MLEEILKQQFLVAGSQADLVQVLHQFKAAGGTQQDALRVLTHMRSTQVSEQEDDKLLELLDLATGFCSPHQRIW' A
#
# COMPACT_ATOMS: atom_id res chain seq x y z
N MET A 1 -11.64 5.30 8.65
CA MET A 1 -12.29 4.90 7.38
C MET A 1 -11.27 4.66 6.27
N LEU A 2 -10.38 5.61 5.95
CA LEU A 2 -9.38 5.42 4.88
C LEU A 2 -8.43 4.24 5.12
N GLU A 3 -8.00 4.01 6.37
CA GLU A 3 -7.14 2.87 6.71
C GLU A 3 -7.81 1.52 6.42
N GLU A 4 -9.11 1.40 6.70
CA GLU A 4 -9.85 0.16 6.45
C GLU A 4 -10.05 -0.07 4.95
N ILE A 5 -10.24 1.01 4.18
CA ILE A 5 -10.27 0.93 2.70
C ILE A 5 -8.93 0.41 2.17
N LEU A 6 -7.82 0.97 2.67
CA LEU A 6 -6.47 0.55 2.27
C LEU A 6 -6.23 -0.93 2.57
N LYS A 7 -6.61 -1.41 3.76
CA LYS A 7 -6.52 -2.81 4.16
C LYS A 7 -7.37 -3.73 3.27
N GLN A 8 -8.62 -3.36 3.02
CA GLN A 8 -9.53 -4.18 2.20
C GLN A 8 -9.02 -4.30 0.76
N GLN A 9 -8.56 -3.19 0.19
CA GLN A 9 -8.02 -3.17 -1.17
C GLN A 9 -6.72 -3.98 -1.29
N PHE A 10 -5.87 -3.95 -0.26
CA PHE A 10 -4.69 -4.78 -0.18
C PHE A 10 -5.01 -6.28 -0.24
N LEU A 11 -6.02 -6.74 0.51
CA LEU A 11 -6.37 -8.17 0.57
C LEU A 11 -6.88 -8.72 -0.77
N VAL A 12 -7.48 -7.88 -1.60
CA VAL A 12 -7.97 -8.26 -2.94
C VAL A 12 -6.96 -8.00 -4.06
N ALA A 13 -5.84 -7.33 -3.78
CA ALA A 13 -4.82 -7.05 -4.78
C ALA A 13 -4.11 -8.34 -5.21
N GLY A 14 -4.25 -8.68 -6.49
CA GLY A 14 -3.68 -9.89 -7.09
C GLY A 14 -2.38 -9.64 -7.85
N SER A 15 -2.11 -8.38 -8.21
CA SER A 15 -0.99 -7.98 -9.06
C SER A 15 -0.34 -6.67 -8.60
N GLN A 16 0.87 -6.40 -9.07
CA GLN A 16 1.56 -5.11 -8.89
C GLN A 16 0.71 -3.92 -9.35
N ALA A 17 0.01 -4.07 -10.48
CA ALA A 17 -0.85 -3.00 -10.99
C ALA A 17 -2.00 -2.68 -10.02
N ASP A 18 -2.53 -3.69 -9.34
CA ASP A 18 -3.56 -3.50 -8.31
C ASP A 18 -2.97 -2.76 -7.10
N LEU A 19 -1.76 -3.11 -6.65
CA LEU A 19 -1.08 -2.44 -5.52
C LEU A 19 -0.84 -0.94 -5.81
N VAL A 20 -0.45 -0.61 -7.05
CA VAL A 20 -0.34 0.78 -7.50
C VAL A 20 -1.70 1.48 -7.45
N GLN A 21 -2.77 0.82 -7.91
CA GLN A 21 -4.12 1.37 -7.82
C GLN A 21 -4.59 1.58 -6.38
N VAL A 22 -4.26 0.66 -5.46
CA VAL A 22 -4.60 0.78 -4.04
C VAL A 22 -4.08 2.10 -3.46
N LEU A 23 -2.81 2.45 -3.71
CA LEU A 23 -2.25 3.71 -3.22
C LEU A 23 -2.80 4.94 -3.95
N HIS A 24 -3.08 4.85 -5.25
CA HIS A 24 -3.73 5.94 -5.97
C HIS A 24 -5.14 6.22 -5.44
N GLN A 25 -5.94 5.19 -5.16
CA GLN A 25 -7.28 5.33 -4.62
C GLN A 25 -7.24 5.87 -3.19
N PHE A 26 -6.31 5.38 -2.36
CA PHE A 26 -6.07 5.93 -1.02
C PHE A 26 -5.71 7.42 -1.06
N LYS A 27 -4.79 7.82 -1.94
CA LYS A 27 -4.40 9.23 -2.15
C LYS A 27 -5.58 10.07 -2.64
N ALA A 28 -6.33 9.58 -3.64
CA ALA A 28 -7.49 10.27 -4.19
C ALA A 28 -8.61 10.48 -3.15
N ALA A 29 -8.72 9.57 -2.18
CA ALA A 29 -9.65 9.68 -1.06
C ALA A 29 -9.15 10.62 0.07
N GLY A 30 -8.00 11.28 -0.12
CA GLY A 30 -7.42 12.23 0.83
C GLY A 30 -6.35 11.65 1.76
N GLY A 31 -5.94 10.39 1.55
CA GLY A 31 -4.88 9.76 2.31
C GLY A 31 -3.50 10.38 2.02
N THR A 32 -2.71 10.59 3.08
CA THR A 32 -1.35 11.11 2.96
C THR A 32 -0.33 9.97 2.85
N GLN A 33 0.87 10.28 2.35
CA GLN A 33 1.99 9.33 2.34
C GLN A 33 2.28 8.80 3.75
N GLN A 34 2.29 9.70 4.75
CA GLN A 34 2.55 9.32 6.14
C GLN A 34 1.48 8.37 6.70
N ASP A 35 0.20 8.58 6.34
CA ASP A 35 -0.87 7.67 6.73
C ASP A 35 -0.71 6.29 6.08
N ALA A 36 -0.37 6.25 4.79
CA ALA A 36 -0.13 4.98 4.09
C ALA A 36 1.01 4.21 4.77
N LEU A 37 2.15 4.87 5.03
CA LEU A 37 3.30 4.25 5.68
C LEU A 37 2.96 3.72 7.08
N ARG A 38 2.20 4.49 7.88
CA ARG A 38 1.76 4.07 9.21
C ARG A 38 0.90 2.81 9.14
N VAL A 39 -0.08 2.78 8.23
CA VAL A 39 -0.99 1.63 8.09
C VAL A 39 -0.24 0.40 7.58
N LEU A 40 0.57 0.54 6.53
CA LEU A 40 1.32 -0.59 5.94
C LEU A 40 2.33 -1.18 6.93
N THR A 41 3.05 -0.32 7.67
CA THR A 41 3.99 -0.78 8.70
C THR A 41 3.26 -1.50 9.84
N HIS A 42 2.09 -1.01 10.23
CA HIS A 42 1.27 -1.66 11.24
C HIS A 42 0.77 -3.03 10.76
N MET A 43 0.25 -3.13 9.53
CA MET A 43 -0.19 -4.39 8.94
C MET A 43 0.93 -5.42 8.91
N ARG A 44 2.14 -5.02 8.52
CA ARG A 44 3.32 -5.88 8.52
C ARG A 44 3.67 -6.41 9.92
N SER A 45 3.48 -5.59 10.96
CA SER A 45 3.74 -5.99 12.35
C SER A 45 2.70 -6.99 12.91
N THR A 46 1.53 -7.13 12.28
CA THR A 46 0.39 -7.93 12.79
C THR A 46 0.32 -9.37 12.28
N GLN A 47 1.47 -9.98 11.97
CA GLN A 47 1.58 -11.39 11.56
C GLN A 47 0.85 -11.70 10.25
N VAL A 48 1.44 -11.25 9.15
CA VAL A 48 1.02 -11.54 7.77
C VAL A 48 1.63 -12.85 7.28
N SER A 49 0.96 -13.54 6.35
CA SER A 49 1.57 -14.66 5.63
C SER A 49 2.76 -14.17 4.79
N GLU A 50 3.66 -15.08 4.40
CA GLU A 50 4.83 -14.74 3.56
C GLU A 50 4.42 -14.03 2.25
N GLN A 51 3.38 -14.53 1.59
CA GLN A 51 2.85 -13.92 0.37
C GLN A 51 2.28 -12.51 0.60
N GLU A 52 1.72 -12.24 1.77
CA GLU A 52 1.23 -10.91 2.14
C GLU A 52 2.38 -9.98 2.55
N ASP A 53 3.44 -10.48 3.18
CA ASP A 53 4.64 -9.68 3.49
C ASP A 53 5.30 -9.17 2.21
N ASP A 54 5.44 -10.02 1.18
CA ASP A 54 5.99 -9.63 -0.13
C ASP A 54 5.19 -8.48 -0.77
N LYS A 55 3.86 -8.59 -0.77
CA LYS A 55 2.98 -7.53 -1.30
C LYS A 55 3.05 -6.25 -0.47
N LEU A 56 3.20 -6.37 0.86
CA LEU A 56 3.33 -5.23 1.76
C LEU A 56 4.65 -4.49 1.53
N LEU A 57 5.75 -5.22 1.34
CA LEU A 57 7.04 -4.65 0.98
C LEU A 57 6.95 -3.89 -0.33
N GLU A 58 6.28 -4.44 -1.34
CA GLU A 58 6.07 -3.76 -2.62
C GLU A 58 5.24 -2.47 -2.47
N LEU A 59 4.18 -2.48 -1.66
CA LEU A 59 3.41 -1.27 -1.33
C LEU A 59 4.25 -0.23 -0.58
N LEU A 60 5.12 -0.66 0.33
CA LEU A 60 6.02 0.23 1.06
C LEU A 60 7.04 0.87 0.11
N ASP A 61 7.57 0.14 -0.85
CA ASP A 61 8.47 0.68 -1.89
C ASP A 61 7.76 1.75 -2.73
N LEU A 62 6.54 1.47 -3.17
CA LEU A 62 5.71 2.45 -3.90
C LEU A 62 5.39 3.68 -3.04
N ALA A 63 5.03 3.48 -1.78
CA ALA A 63 4.68 4.56 -0.86
C ALA A 63 5.88 5.42 -0.46
N THR A 64 7.07 4.86 -0.34
CA THR A 64 8.32 5.59 -0.05
C THR A 64 8.95 6.21 -1.30
N GLY A 65 8.47 5.86 -2.49
CA GLY A 65 9.03 6.31 -3.76
C GLY A 65 10.30 5.55 -4.18
N PHE A 66 10.59 4.41 -3.54
CA PHE A 66 11.62 3.44 -3.94
C PHE A 66 11.12 2.58 -5.12
N CYS A 67 10.68 3.25 -6.18
CA CYS A 67 10.14 2.63 -7.39
C CYS A 67 10.57 3.42 -8.63
N SER A 68 10.21 2.91 -9.82
CA SER A 68 10.49 3.64 -11.06
C SER A 68 9.78 5.01 -11.04
N PRO A 69 10.35 6.07 -11.66
CA PRO A 69 9.76 7.41 -11.62
C PRO A 69 8.30 7.48 -12.10
N HIS A 70 7.91 6.62 -13.04
CA HIS A 70 6.54 6.55 -13.59
C HIS A 70 5.54 5.84 -12.66
N GLN A 71 5.99 5.19 -11.59
CA GLN A 71 5.17 4.50 -10.59
C GLN A 71 5.05 5.29 -9.27
N ARG A 72 5.65 6.48 -9.18
CA ARG A 72 5.59 7.29 -7.96
C ARG A 72 4.19 7.79 -7.70
N ILE A 73 3.71 7.56 -6.48
CA ILE A 73 2.38 7.99 -6.05
C ILE A 73 2.43 9.40 -5.48
N TRP A 74 3.39 9.71 -4.61
CA TRP A 74 3.58 11.01 -3.96
C TRP A 74 4.80 11.74 -4.51
#